data_AF-A0A6P4JCI5-F1
#
_entry.id   AF-A0A6P4JCI5-F1
#
_cell.length_a   1.000
_cell.length_b   1.000
_cell.length_c   1.000
_cell.angle_alpha   90.00
_cell.angle_beta   90.00
_cell.angle_gamma   90.00
#
_symmetry.space_group_name_H-M   'P 1'
#
loop_
_entity.id
_entity.type
_entity.pdbx_description
1 polymer ?
#
loop_
_entity_poly.entity_id
_entity_poly.type
_entity_poly.pdbx_seq_one_letter_code
_entity_poly.pdbx_strand_id
1 'polypeptide(L)' 'MKSLALVVLLAFLVTLLTGSSEASYCPCDLKTKATEICGTNGVTYKNRCEFECTQREHKKLGRILSIRKEGQC' A
#
# COMPACT_ATOMS: atom_id res chain seq x y z
N MET A 1 -4.95 -16.04 -40.42
CA MET A 1 -3.85 -16.75 -39.72
C MET A 1 -2.76 -15.78 -39.24
N LYS A 2 -2.06 -15.05 -40.13
CA LYS A 2 -0.97 -14.13 -39.76
C LYS A 2 -1.42 -12.89 -38.95
N SER A 3 -2.55 -12.29 -39.34
CA SER A 3 -3.15 -11.15 -38.63
C SER A 3 -3.64 -11.52 -37.23
N LEU A 4 -4.26 -12.70 -37.09
CA LEU A 4 -4.68 -13.26 -35.81
C LEU A 4 -3.49 -13.49 -34.85
N ALA A 5 -2.39 -14.04 -35.36
CA ALA A 5 -1.19 -14.24 -34.56
C ALA A 5 -0.58 -12.91 -34.06
N LEU A 6 -0.61 -11.86 -34.89
CA LEU A 6 -0.15 -10.53 -34.51
C LEU A 6 -1.01 -9.92 -33.39
N VAL A 7 -2.33 -10.05 -33.49
CA VAL A 7 -3.27 -9.54 -32.47
C VAL A 7 -3.09 -10.23 -31.12
N VAL A 8 -2.87 -11.55 -31.12
CA VAL A 8 -2.61 -12.32 -29.90
C VAL A 8 -1.29 -11.89 -29.25
N LEU A 9 -0.23 -11.69 -30.04
CA LEU A 9 1.06 -11.23 -29.53
C LEU A 9 0.96 -9.84 -28.91
N LEU A 10 0.24 -8.92 -29.57
CA LEU A 10 0.01 -7.57 -29.05
C LEU A 10 -0.80 -7.58 -27.76
N ALA A 11 -1.85 -8.40 -27.66
CA ALA A 11 -2.63 -8.54 -26.44
C ALA A 11 -1.80 -9.07 -25.27
N PHE A 12 -0.92 -10.05 -25.53
CA PHE A 12 0.02 -10.59 -24.53
C PHE A 12 1.06 -9.55 -24.06
N LEU A 13 1.51 -8.69 -24.97
CA LEU A 13 2.41 -7.58 -24.62
C LEU A 13 1.69 -6.52 -23.77
N VAL A 14 0.41 -6.25 -24.08
CA VAL A 14 -0.40 -5.30 -23.31
C VAL A 14 -0.67 -5.80 -21.89
N THR A 15 -0.99 -7.09 -21.69
CA THR A 15 -1.22 -7.64 -20.35
C THR A 15 0.03 -7.60 -19.46
N LEU A 16 1.22 -7.75 -20.04
CA LEU A 16 2.49 -7.59 -19.31
C LEU A 16 2.76 -6.13 -18.89
N LEU A 17 2.21 -5.16 -19.61
CA LEU A 17 2.37 -3.73 -19.33
C LEU A 17 1.32 -3.21 -18.34
N THR A 18 0.14 -3.82 -18.29
CA THR A 18 -0.93 -3.44 -17.37
C THR A 18 -0.76 -4.14 -16.02
N GLY A 19 0.16 -3.65 -15.19
CA GLY A 19 0.22 -4.01 -13.78
C GLY A 19 -0.99 -3.45 -13.03
N SER A 20 -1.75 -4.29 -12.32
CA SER A 20 -2.87 -3.85 -11.50
C SER A 20 -2.36 -3.24 -10.19
N SER A 21 -2.44 -1.91 -10.05
CA SER A 21 -2.24 -1.23 -8.77
C SER A 21 -3.53 -1.35 -7.94
N GLU A 22 -3.61 -2.39 -7.12
CA GLU A 22 -4.69 -2.54 -6.14
C GLU A 22 -4.50 -1.48 -5.03
N ALA A 23 -5.17 -0.34 -5.18
CA ALA A 23 -5.21 0.67 -4.13
C ALA A 23 -5.91 0.05 -2.91
N SER A 24 -5.17 -0.13 -1.82
CA SER A 24 -5.72 -0.68 -0.59
C SER A 24 -6.65 0.33 0.08
N TYR A 25 -7.95 0.03 0.08
CA TYR A 25 -8.92 0.82 0.82
C TYR A 25 -8.70 0.64 2.32
N CYS A 26 -8.36 1.73 3.01
CA CYS A 26 -8.20 1.73 4.47
C CYS A 26 -8.91 2.94 5.09
N PRO A 27 -10.17 2.77 5.53
CA PRO A 27 -10.94 3.87 6.10
C PRO A 27 -10.43 4.18 7.52
N CYS A 28 -10.01 5.42 7.72
CA CYS A 28 -9.71 5.97 9.05
C CYS A 28 -10.62 7.16 9.34
N ASP A 29 -11.36 7.09 10.45
CA ASP A 29 -12.07 8.26 10.95
C ASP A 29 -11.06 9.22 11.59
N LEU A 30 -10.82 10.36 10.93
CA LEU A 30 -9.91 11.41 11.40
C LEU A 30 -10.40 12.11 12.67
N LYS A 31 -11.63 11.86 13.12
CA LYS A 31 -12.13 12.34 14.43
C LYS A 31 -11.60 11.53 15.60
N THR A 32 -10.97 10.38 15.35
CA THR A 32 -10.32 9.61 16.41
C THR A 32 -9.19 10.44 17.04
N LYS A 33 -9.06 10.34 18.37
CA LYS A 33 -8.09 11.09 19.19
C LYS A 33 -6.71 11.06 18.52
N ALA A 34 -6.20 12.24 18.13
CA ALA A 34 -4.89 12.40 17.52
C ALA A 34 -3.80 12.00 18.52
N THR A 35 -3.47 10.72 18.51
CA THR A 35 -2.43 10.11 19.32
C THR A 35 -1.34 9.72 18.36
N GLU A 36 -0.39 10.64 18.17
CA GLU A 36 0.68 10.45 17.22
C GLU A 36 1.48 9.18 17.56
N ILE A 37 1.99 8.49 16.54
CA ILE A 37 2.76 7.26 16.69
C ILE A 37 4.02 7.33 15.83
N CYS A 38 5.17 6.99 16.42
CA CYS A 38 6.41 6.81 15.69
C CYS A 38 6.54 5.36 15.22
N GLY A 39 6.66 5.13 13.92
CA GLY A 39 6.95 3.82 13.35
C GLY A 39 8.43 3.44 13.40
N THR A 40 8.74 2.15 13.28
CA THR A 40 10.13 1.66 13.17
C THR A 40 10.86 2.22 11.95
N ASN A 41 10.12 2.63 10.92
CA ASN A 41 10.59 3.33 9.72
C ASN A 41 10.93 4.81 9.95
N GLY A 42 10.75 5.35 11.16
CA GLY A 42 11.02 6.76 11.47
C GLY A 42 9.95 7.74 10.98
N VAL A 43 8.77 7.25 10.57
CA VAL A 43 7.63 8.08 10.17
C VAL A 43 6.70 8.29 11.35
N THR A 44 6.27 9.53 11.56
CA THR A 44 5.20 9.89 12.49
C THR A 44 3.84 9.75 11.81
N TYR A 45 2.94 9.00 12.43
CA TYR A 45 1.56 8.79 12.02
C TYR A 45 0.63 9.61 12.93
N LYS A 46 -0.39 10.28 12.39
CA LYS A 46 -1.28 11.17 13.15
C LYS A 46 -2.09 10.45 14.20
N ASN A 47 -2.38 9.17 13.95
CA ASN A 47 -3.09 8.29 14.85
C ASN A 47 -2.74 6.82 14.59
N ARG A 48 -3.19 5.95 15.50
CA ARG A 48 -3.09 4.49 15.38
C ARG A 48 -3.67 3.94 14.07
N CYS A 49 -4.80 4.46 13.62
CA CYS A 49 -5.46 3.94 12.41
C CYS A 49 -4.58 4.16 11.17
N GLU A 50 -4.02 5.36 11.00
CA GLU A 50 -3.11 5.68 9.88
C GLU A 50 -1.85 4.79 9.90
N PHE A 51 -1.30 4.54 11.10
CA PHE A 51 -0.21 3.58 11.28
C PHE A 51 -0.62 2.17 10.83
N GLU A 52 -1.77 1.68 11.27
CA GLU A 52 -2.24 0.33 10.95
C GLU A 52 -2.55 0.14 9.47
N CYS A 53 -3.09 1.16 8.80
CA CYS A 53 -3.28 1.16 7.35
C CYS A 53 -1.95 0.96 6.64
N THR A 54 -0.95 1.75 7.00
CA THR A 54 0.39 1.62 6.41
C THR A 54 1.02 0.27 6.76
N GLN A 55 0.81 -0.23 7.97
CA GLN A 55 1.30 -1.54 8.40
C GLN A 55 0.72 -2.69 7.55
N ARG A 56 -0.57 -2.62 7.17
CA ARG A 56 -1.19 -3.62 6.28
C ARG A 56 -0.53 -3.64 4.90
N GLU A 57 -0.20 -2.48 4.34
CA GLU A 57 0.49 -2.39 3.06
C GLU A 57 1.92 -2.92 3.14
N HIS A 58 2.64 -2.59 4.21
CA HIS A 58 3.93 -3.21 4.48
C HIS A 58 3.83 -4.74 4.54
N LYS A 59 2.82 -5.28 5.24
CA LYS A 59 2.60 -6.72 5.35
C LYS A 59 2.34 -7.39 4.00
N LYS A 60 1.55 -6.78 3.10
CA LYS A 60 1.34 -7.29 1.73
C LYS A 60 2.64 -7.36 0.92
N LEU A 61 3.56 -6.44 1.18
CA LEU A 61 4.88 -6.39 0.55
C LEU A 61 5.94 -7.26 1.28
N GLY A 62 5.55 -8.05 2.29
CA GLY A 62 6.49 -8.85 3.09
C GLY A 62 7.42 -8.03 3.98
N ARG A 63 7.08 -6.77 4.27
CA ARG A 63 7.83 -5.85 5.12
C ARG A 63 7.20 -5.78 6.51
N ILE A 64 8.04 -5.61 7.52
CA ILE A 64 7.59 -5.44 8.91
C ILE A 64 7.62 -3.94 9.25
N LEU A 65 6.48 -3.42 9.70
CA LEU A 65 6.36 -2.09 10.28
C LEU A 65 5.80 -2.26 11.70
N SER A 66 6.54 -1.81 12.70
CA SER A 66 6.13 -1.88 14.11
C SER A 66 6.11 -0.49 14.73
N ILE A 67 5.45 -0.33 15.87
CA ILE A 67 5.53 0.91 16.65
C ILE A 67 6.92 0.97 17.29
N ARG A 68 7.60 2.10 17.15
CA ARG A 68 8.83 2.42 17.88
C ARG A 68 8.51 3.07 19.23
N LYS A 69 7.67 4.11 19.25
CA LYS A 69 7.19 4.80 20.45
C LYS A 69 5.84 5.46 20.19
N GLU A 70 5.09 5.73 21.26
CA GLU A 70 3.98 6.68 21.22
C GLU A 70 4.52 8.11 21.11
N GLY A 71 3.76 8.99 20.46
CA GLY A 71 4.18 10.34 20.08
C GLY A 71 4.95 10.39 18.76
N GLN A 72 5.43 11.58 18.41
CA GLN A 72 6.25 11.81 17.21
C GLN A 72 7.57 11.05 17.28
N CYS A 73 8.10 10.65 16.12
CA CYS A 73 9.52 10.32 15.98
C CYS A 73 10.35 11.56 16.34
#